data_AF-A0A970MKL4-F1
#
_entry.id   AF-A0A970MKL4-F1
#
_cell.length_a   1.000
_cell.length_b   1.000
_cell.length_c   1.000
_cell.angle_alpha   90.00
_cell.angle_beta   90.00
_cell.angle_gamma   90.00
#
_symmetry.space_group_name_H-M   'P 1'
#
loop_
_entity.id
_entity.type
_entity.pdbx_description
1 polymer ?
#
loop_
_entity_poly.entity_id
_entity_poly.type
_entity_poly.pdbx_seq_one_letter_code
_entity_poly.pdbx_strand_id
1 'polypeptide(L)'
;MKLSSILICPKCSSNLTKHLNHWHCENCQKTYPIIHGIHDFRCSPKNLEPNIAEAIQKFHQLTYQELLDLVLISKRLPKRINQKIKDYYSKEIERTETMAATFIQDAKIPNGRSVLDLGCGSGSS
;
A
#
# COMPACT_ATOMS: atom_id res chain seq x y z
N MET A 1 25.43 -15.49 0.17
CA MET A 1 24.50 -15.81 -0.94
C MET A 1 24.28 -14.55 -1.77
N LYS A 2 24.45 -14.58 -3.10
CA LYS A 2 24.27 -13.39 -3.94
C LYS A 2 22.77 -13.20 -4.23
N LEU A 3 22.17 -12.07 -3.82
CA LEU A 3 20.75 -11.75 -4.08
C LEU A 3 20.33 -11.94 -5.55
N SER A 4 21.26 -11.73 -6.49
CA SER A 4 21.01 -11.94 -7.92
C SER A 4 20.65 -13.37 -8.32
N SER A 5 20.93 -14.39 -7.49
CA SER A 5 20.61 -15.79 -7.83
C SER A 5 19.18 -16.20 -7.47
N ILE A 6 18.42 -15.34 -6.78
CA ILE A 6 17.05 -15.66 -6.31
C ILE A 6 16.00 -14.65 -6.77
N LEU A 7 16.40 -13.48 -7.26
CA LEU A 7 15.48 -12.41 -7.64
C LEU A 7 14.95 -12.63 -9.07
N ILE A 8 13.62 -12.65 -9.20
CA ILE A 8 12.89 -12.76 -10.46
C ILE A 8 12.04 -11.51 -10.71
N CYS A 9 11.69 -11.27 -11.97
CA CYS A 9 10.87 -10.14 -12.37
C CYS A 9 9.44 -10.27 -11.83
N PRO A 10 8.94 -9.34 -11.00
CA PRO A 10 7.59 -9.41 -10.43
C PRO A 10 6.47 -9.30 -11.49
N LYS A 11 6.78 -8.85 -12.71
CA LYS A 11 5.79 -8.71 -13.80
C LYS A 11 5.62 -9.97 -14.64
N CYS A 12 6.68 -10.75 -14.85
CA CYS A 12 6.68 -11.87 -15.80
C CYS A 12 7.46 -13.11 -15.33
N SER A 13 7.94 -13.10 -14.08
CA SER A 13 8.69 -14.20 -13.44
C SER A 13 10.00 -14.61 -14.13
N SER A 14 10.48 -13.83 -15.11
CA SER A 14 11.76 -14.09 -15.78
C SER A 14 12.96 -13.59 -14.96
N ASN A 15 14.17 -14.00 -15.34
CA ASN A 15 15.40 -13.55 -14.69
C ASN A 15 15.59 -12.03 -14.79
N LEU A 16 16.29 -11.47 -13.80
CA LEU A 16 16.66 -10.07 -13.73
C LEU A 16 18.18 -9.91 -13.84
N THR A 17 18.61 -8.94 -14.64
CA THR A 17 20.00 -8.50 -14.73
C THR A 17 20.22 -7.36 -13.74
N LYS A 18 21.24 -7.47 -12.89
CA LYS A 18 21.62 -6.41 -11.95
C LYS A 18 22.54 -5.40 -12.63
N HIS A 19 22.19 -4.12 -12.52
CA HIS A 19 23.06 -2.99 -12.84
C HIS A 19 23.42 -2.21 -11.56
N LEU A 20 24.25 -1.17 -11.68
CA LEU A 20 24.71 -0.38 -10.54
C LEU A 20 23.54 0.22 -9.74
N ASN A 21 22.57 0.82 -10.45
CA ASN A 21 21.48 1.61 -9.86
C ASN A 21 20.08 1.05 -10.15
N HIS A 22 19.97 -0.14 -10.75
CA HIS A 22 18.68 -0.74 -11.10
C HIS A 22 18.79 -2.23 -11.39
N TRP A 23 17.64 -2.89 -11.49
CA TRP A 23 17.46 -4.20 -12.10
C TRP A 23 16.72 -4.06 -13.42
N HIS A 24 17.12 -4.85 -14.41
CA HIS A 24 16.46 -4.87 -15.71
C HIS A 24 15.94 -6.28 -16.02
N CYS A 25 14.74 -6.36 -16.57
CA CYS A 25 14.18 -7.61 -17.08
C CYS A 25 14.18 -7.60 -18.60
N GLU A 26 15.03 -8.42 -19.23
CA GLU A 26 15.12 -8.54 -20.69
C GLU A 26 13.81 -9.04 -21.34
N ASN A 27 13.00 -9.83 -20.63
CA ASN A 27 11.78 -10.39 -21.19
C ASN A 27 10.64 -9.35 -21.32
N CYS A 28 10.35 -8.61 -20.24
CA CYS A 28 9.27 -7.62 -20.24
C CYS A 28 9.76 -6.17 -20.34
N GLN A 29 11.07 -5.98 -20.56
CA GLN A 29 11.76 -4.70 -20.72
C GLN A 29 11.49 -3.71 -19.58
N LYS A 30 11.30 -4.23 -18.36
CA LYS A 30 10.97 -3.42 -17.17
C LYS A 30 12.22 -3.16 -16.34
N THR A 31 12.36 -1.91 -15.91
CA THR A 31 13.46 -1.45 -15.06
C THR A 31 12.93 -1.16 -13.66
N TYR A 32 13.66 -1.63 -12.64
CA TYR A 32 13.35 -1.49 -11.22
C TYR A 32 14.49 -0.75 -10.53
N PRO A 33 14.29 0.48 -10.04
CA PRO A 33 15.39 1.30 -9.52
C PRO A 33 15.91 0.76 -8.18
N ILE A 34 17.16 1.09 -7.87
CA ILE A 34 17.75 0.93 -6.54
C ILE A 34 17.86 2.34 -5.94
N ILE A 35 17.00 2.65 -4.97
CA ILE A 35 16.88 3.99 -4.36
C ILE A 35 17.46 3.92 -2.96
N HIS A 36 18.55 4.64 -2.68
CA HIS A 36 19.25 4.59 -1.38
C HIS A 36 19.62 3.16 -0.92
N GLY A 37 19.99 2.29 -1.86
CA GLY A 37 20.29 0.88 -1.59
C GLY A 37 19.05 -0.03 -1.47
N ILE A 38 17.84 0.53 -1.56
CA ILE A 38 16.59 -0.22 -1.51
C ILE A 38 16.18 -0.65 -2.92
N HIS A 39 15.97 -1.94 -3.11
CA HIS A 39 15.59 -2.54 -4.38
C HIS A 39 14.07 -2.39 -4.61
N ASP A 40 13.66 -1.43 -5.44
CA ASP A 40 12.25 -1.12 -5.65
C ASP A 40 11.62 -1.96 -6.76
N PHE A 41 11.09 -3.13 -6.37
CA PHE A 41 10.38 -4.05 -7.27
C PHE A 41 8.89 -3.76 -7.43
N ARG A 42 8.41 -2.61 -6.96
CA ARG A 42 6.98 -2.28 -7.07
C ARG A 42 6.60 -2.18 -8.55
N CYS A 43 5.65 -2.99 -8.97
CA CYS A 43 4.99 -2.80 -10.24
C CYS A 43 3.95 -1.71 -10.05
N SER A 44 4.22 -0.49 -10.52
CA SER A 44 3.19 0.55 -10.55
C SER A 44 1.92 -0.05 -11.17
N PRO A 45 0.78 -0.06 -10.45
CA PRO A 45 -0.47 -0.44 -11.06
C PRO A 45 -0.63 0.44 -12.32
N LYS A 46 -1.05 -0.17 -13.44
CA LYS A 46 -1.50 0.63 -14.60
C LYS A 46 -2.45 1.67 -14.04
N ASN A 47 -2.18 2.96 -14.28
CA ASN A 47 -2.95 4.09 -13.75
C ASN A 47 -4.38 3.67 -13.47
N LEU A 48 -4.61 3.26 -12.23
CA LEU A 48 -5.93 3.38 -11.67
C LEU A 48 -6.01 4.88 -11.60
N GLU A 49 -6.80 5.47 -12.50
CA GLU A 49 -7.30 6.82 -12.28
C GLU A 49 -8.50 6.57 -11.37
N PRO A 50 -8.31 6.47 -10.03
CA PRO A 50 -9.45 6.49 -9.13
C PRO A 50 -10.28 7.72 -9.49
N ASN A 51 -11.61 7.63 -9.41
CA ASN A 51 -12.44 8.78 -9.74
C ASN A 51 -12.44 9.80 -8.58
N ILE A 52 -11.26 10.29 -8.22
CA ILE A 52 -11.02 11.23 -7.13
C ILE A 52 -11.79 12.52 -7.39
N ALA A 53 -11.84 12.99 -8.65
CA ALA A 53 -12.59 14.18 -9.02
C ALA A 53 -14.08 14.03 -8.67
N GLU A 54 -14.70 12.90 -9.01
CA GLU A 54 -16.09 12.61 -8.66
C GLU A 54 -16.27 12.43 -7.14
N ALA A 55 -15.35 11.73 -6.47
CA ALA A 55 -15.40 11.53 -5.03
C ALA A 55 -15.34 12.87 -4.26
N ILE A 56 -14.49 13.81 -4.70
CA ILE A 56 -14.40 15.15 -4.12
C ILE A 56 -15.72 15.91 -4.32
N GLN A 57 -16.28 15.89 -5.54
CA GLN A 57 -17.54 16.58 -5.84
C GLN A 57 -18.71 16.04 -5.00
N LYS A 58 -18.71 14.73 -4.72
CA LYS A 58 -19.78 14.05 -3.99
C LYS A 58 -19.50 13.86 -2.51
N PHE A 59 -18.41 14.42 -1.96
CA PHE A 59 -17.96 14.20 -0.59
C PHE A 59 -19.06 14.46 0.46
N HIS A 60 -19.84 15.52 0.30
CA HIS A 60 -20.91 15.87 1.23
C HIS A 60 -22.23 15.11 0.98
N GLN A 61 -22.32 14.32 -0.09
CA GLN A 61 -23.54 13.65 -0.55
C GLN A 61 -23.52 12.14 -0.32
N LEU A 62 -22.33 11.57 -0.10
CA LEU A 62 -22.11 10.14 -0.03
C LEU A 62 -21.53 9.74 1.33
N THR A 63 -21.84 8.51 1.74
CA THR A 63 -21.19 7.87 2.87
C THR A 63 -19.73 7.54 2.56
N TYR A 64 -18.92 7.33 3.61
CA TYR A 64 -17.52 6.90 3.45
C TYR A 64 -17.40 5.63 2.59
N GLN A 65 -18.33 4.67 2.76
CA GLN A 65 -18.33 3.43 1.98
C GLN A 65 -18.59 3.68 0.48
N GLU A 66 -19.50 4.59 0.15
CA GLU A 66 -19.79 4.97 -1.24
C GLU A 66 -18.64 5.77 -1.87
N LEU A 67 -17.94 6.60 -1.09
CA LEU A 67 -16.73 7.29 -1.52
C LEU A 67 -15.58 6.30 -1.80
N LEU A 68 -15.38 5.32 -0.92
CA LEU A 68 -14.44 4.23 -1.15
C LEU A 68 -14.76 3.46 -2.44
N ASP A 69 -16.03 3.26 -2.76
CA ASP A 69 -16.44 2.58 -3.99
C ASP A 69 -16.08 3.37 -5.25
N LEU A 70 -16.05 4.70 -5.20
CA LEU A 70 -15.63 5.57 -6.31
C LEU A 70 -14.10 5.61 -6.49
N VAL A 71 -13.35 5.50 -5.39
CA VAL A 71 -11.88 5.61 -5.40
C VAL A 71 -11.22 4.25 -5.61
N LEU A 72 -11.77 3.18 -5.02
CA LEU A 72 -11.20 1.83 -5.09
C LEU A 72 -11.63 1.06 -6.35
N ILE A 73 -12.14 1.74 -7.39
CA ILE A 73 -12.56 1.11 -8.66
C ILE A 73 -11.39 0.38 -9.29
N SER A 74 -11.24 -0.89 -8.94
CA SER A 74 -10.32 -1.82 -9.53
C SER A 74 -11.08 -2.62 -10.58
N LYS A 75 -11.26 -2.06 -11.79
CA LYS A 75 -11.97 -2.72 -12.91
C LYS A 75 -11.42 -4.10 -13.31
N ARG A 76 -10.40 -4.63 -12.61
CA ARG A 76 -9.66 -5.84 -12.94
C ARG A 76 -9.44 -6.80 -11.77
N LEU A 77 -9.91 -6.51 -10.55
CA LEU A 77 -9.71 -7.44 -9.43
C LEU A 77 -10.90 -8.38 -9.27
N PRO A 78 -10.67 -9.67 -8.91
CA PRO A 78 -11.74 -10.57 -8.53
C PRO A 78 -12.60 -9.98 -7.41
N LYS A 79 -13.92 -10.20 -7.44
CA LYS A 79 -14.87 -9.67 -6.44
C LYS A 79 -14.41 -9.89 -4.99
N ARG A 80 -13.87 -11.09 -4.70
CA ARG A 80 -13.33 -11.45 -3.38
C ARG A 80 -12.17 -10.55 -2.93
N ILE A 81 -11.27 -10.19 -3.84
CA ILE A 81 -10.14 -9.31 -3.53
C ILE A 81 -10.64 -7.89 -3.34
N ASN A 82 -11.56 -7.43 -4.19
CA ASN A 82 -12.16 -6.11 -4.03
C ASN A 82 -12.88 -5.98 -2.67
N GLN A 83 -13.63 -7.00 -2.26
CA GLN A 83 -14.27 -7.01 -0.95
C GLN A 83 -13.26 -6.95 0.19
N LYS A 84 -12.17 -7.73 0.14
CA LYS A 84 -11.11 -7.66 1.16
C LYS A 84 -10.49 -6.27 1.29
N ILE A 85 -10.31 -5.57 0.16
CA ILE A 85 -9.78 -4.20 0.17
C ILE A 85 -10.79 -3.26 0.80
N LYS A 86 -12.08 -3.37 0.46
CA LYS A 86 -13.14 -2.56 1.09
C LYS A 86 -13.21 -2.81 2.59
N ASP A 87 -13.18 -4.06 3.03
CA ASP A 87 -13.22 -4.45 4.44
C ASP A 87 -12.00 -3.93 5.21
N TYR A 88 -10.84 -3.83 4.54
CA TYR A 88 -9.61 -3.27 5.12
C TYR A 88 -9.78 -1.78 5.43
N TYR A 89 -10.22 -0.99 4.45
CA TYR A 89 -10.40 0.46 4.61
C TYR A 89 -11.60 0.81 5.49
N SER A 90 -12.70 0.04 5.43
CA SER A 90 -13.87 0.31 6.28
C SER A 90 -13.60 0.10 7.77
N LYS A 91 -12.58 -0.70 8.12
CA LYS A 91 -12.15 -0.99 9.50
C LYS A 91 -10.89 -0.24 9.92
N GLU A 92 -10.52 0.81 9.19
CA GLU A 92 -9.28 1.55 9.43
C GLU A 92 -9.24 2.14 10.86
N ILE A 93 -10.35 2.72 11.32
CA ILE A 93 -10.47 3.31 12.66
C ILE A 93 -10.27 2.25 13.74
N GLU A 94 -11.01 1.14 13.67
CA GLU A 94 -10.94 0.04 14.64
C GLU A 94 -9.53 -0.54 14.73
N ARG A 95 -8.88 -0.76 13.58
CA ARG A 95 -7.48 -1.21 13.53
C ARG A 95 -6.54 -0.21 14.18
N THR A 96 -6.72 1.08 13.87
CA THR A 96 -5.88 2.15 14.40
C THR A 96 -6.00 2.25 15.91
N GLU A 97 -7.22 2.22 16.44
CA GLU A 97 -7.48 2.22 17.88
C GLU A 97 -6.86 1.00 18.57
N THR A 98 -7.02 -0.18 17.98
CA THR A 98 -6.47 -1.43 18.51
C THR A 98 -4.94 -1.39 18.58
N MET A 99 -4.28 -0.95 17.50
CA MET A 99 -2.83 -0.85 17.46
C MET A 99 -2.29 0.25 18.36
N ALA A 100 -2.94 1.42 18.38
CA ALA A 100 -2.57 2.52 19.28
C ALA A 100 -2.68 2.09 20.75
N ALA A 101 -3.77 1.40 21.13
CA ALA A 101 -3.93 0.87 22.48
C ALA A 101 -2.80 -0.10 22.86
N THR A 102 -2.42 -0.99 21.94
CA THR A 102 -1.30 -1.92 22.13
C THR A 102 0.01 -1.17 22.37
N PHE A 103 0.34 -0.17 21.54
CA PHE A 103 1.56 0.61 21.71
C PHE A 103 1.57 1.42 23.01
N ILE A 104 0.45 2.02 23.39
CA ILE A 104 0.32 2.77 24.66
C ILE A 104 0.55 1.84 25.85
N GLN A 105 -0.02 0.62 25.80
CA GLN A 105 0.16 -0.39 26.83
C GLN A 105 1.63 -0.83 26.94
N ASP A 106 2.29 -1.13 25.83
CA ASP A 106 3.69 -1.55 25.79
C ASP A 106 4.64 -0.44 26.25
N ALA A 107 4.37 0.81 25.85
CA ALA A 107 5.13 1.98 26.27
C ALA A 107 4.86 2.40 27.73
N LYS A 108 3.89 1.76 28.41
CA LYS A 108 3.50 2.03 29.81
C LYS A 108 3.22 3.51 30.07
N ILE A 109 2.57 4.18 29.12
CA ILE A 109 2.32 5.61 29.23
C ILE A 109 1.30 5.88 30.35
N PRO A 110 1.58 6.75 31.33
CA PRO A 110 0.64 7.07 32.39
C PRO A 110 -0.66 7.69 31.87
N ASN A 111 -1.78 7.37 32.50
CA ASN A 111 -3.08 7.96 32.19
C ASN A 111 -3.05 9.49 32.24
N GLY A 112 -3.74 10.13 31.28
CA GLY A 112 -3.86 11.59 31.19
C GLY A 112 -2.68 12.30 30.51
N ARG A 113 -1.76 11.55 29.88
CA ARG A 113 -0.69 12.11 29.04
C ARG A 113 -1.09 12.09 27.57
N SER A 114 -0.66 13.10 26.82
CA SER A 114 -0.78 13.14 25.36
C SER A 114 0.38 12.37 24.73
N VAL A 115 0.09 11.61 23.68
CA VAL A 115 1.07 10.83 22.91
C VAL A 115 1.05 11.34 21.48
N LEU A 116 2.23 11.61 20.93
CA LEU A 116 2.38 11.97 19.53
C LEU A 116 2.99 10.77 18.79
N ASP A 117 2.20 10.18 17.89
CA ASP A 117 2.70 9.16 16.96
C ASP A 117 3.46 9.84 15.81
N LEU A 118 4.72 9.45 15.61
CA LEU A 118 5.60 9.98 14.57
C LEU A 118 6.07 8.82 13.67
N GLY A 119 5.37 8.62 12.56
CA GLY A 119 5.64 7.55 11.60
C GLY A 119 4.49 7.35 10.62
N CYS A 120 4.42 6.19 9.97
CA CYS A 120 3.29 5.79 9.12
C CYS A 120 2.04 5.36 9.94
N GLY A 121 1.89 5.91 11.15
CA GLY A 121 0.80 5.64 12.08
C GLY A 121 0.84 4.25 12.72
N SER A 122 -0.30 3.87 13.29
CA SER A 122 -0.77 2.52 13.65
C SER A 122 -0.79 1.51 12.48
N GLY A 123 0.02 1.68 11.43
CA GLY A 123 0.16 0.74 10.33
C GLY A 123 -1.14 0.52 9.53
N SER A 124 -2.04 1.51 9.47
CA SER A 124 -3.35 1.37 8.84
C SER A 124 -3.38 1.59 7.32
N SER A 125 -2.28 2.01 6.70
CA SER A 125 -2.19 2.26 5.25
C SER A 125 -2.23 1.00 4.40
#